data_AF-A0A8X7RB02-F1
#
_entry.id   AF-A0A8X7RB02-F1
#
_cell.length_a   1.000
_cell.length_b   1.000
_cell.length_c   1.000
_cell.angle_alpha   90.00
_cell.angle_beta   90.00
_cell.angle_gamma   90.00
#
_symmetry.space_group_name_H-M   'P 1'
#
loop_
_entity.id
_entity.type
_entity.pdbx_description
1 polymer ?
#
loop_
_entity_poly.entity_id
_entity_poly.type
_entity_poly.pdbx_seq_one_letter_code
_entity_poly.pdbx_strand_id
1 'polypeptide(L)'
;MGLLSNKISRDELKAGDHIYSWRSYIYTHHGIYVGDGKVIHFTRGGGLEIGTGTILDKIIVSSVPHHGGDNPCPDCGDQTNLNGVISSCLDCFLSGGNLYLFQYNVSKAIFLAKQRGGTCTIATSDPPEDVVARAKFLFSRNGFGEYHLLDNNCEDFAIYCKTGLLVLSVTKSGSSSQVNSVCAAGGVVFDTQGFRVGTSGQAASLAAASSPALTLRVLELLLTGYGNYCVSRLAYDVGVRKDVRKVPVDELVALMAVIERKSDNNKECKLS
;
A
#
# COMPACT_ATOMS: atom_id res chain seq x y z
N MET A 1 5.89 16.45 -15.58
CA MET A 1 6.01 15.76 -14.28
C MET A 1 7.19 16.32 -13.49
N GLY A 2 6.94 17.02 -12.38
CA GLY A 2 7.98 17.69 -11.62
C GLY A 2 8.66 16.79 -10.59
N LEU A 3 9.92 17.10 -10.26
CA LEU A 3 10.68 16.44 -9.19
C LEU A 3 9.95 16.46 -7.83
N LEU A 4 9.12 17.51 -7.61
CA LEU A 4 8.52 17.87 -6.33
C LEU A 4 7.12 17.30 -6.08
N SER A 5 6.35 16.97 -7.11
CA SER A 5 4.98 16.46 -6.94
C SER A 5 4.55 15.60 -8.11
N ASN A 6 3.87 14.49 -7.78
CA ASN A 6 3.26 13.59 -8.74
C ASN A 6 1.79 13.97 -9.04
N LYS A 7 1.33 15.12 -8.54
CA LYS A 7 -0.04 15.59 -8.74
C LYS A 7 -0.26 15.89 -10.22
N ILE A 8 -1.39 15.45 -10.76
CA ILE A 8 -1.83 15.68 -12.15
C ILE A 8 -3.23 16.27 -12.20
N SER A 9 -3.60 16.88 -13.31
CA SER A 9 -4.99 17.23 -13.62
C SER A 9 -5.76 16.01 -14.12
N ARG A 10 -7.09 16.10 -14.15
CA ARG A 10 -7.95 15.03 -14.69
C ARG A 10 -7.77 14.85 -16.20
N ASP A 11 -7.45 15.92 -16.92
CA ASP A 11 -7.29 15.92 -18.38
C ASP A 11 -6.00 15.21 -18.83
N GLU A 12 -5.03 15.05 -17.92
CA GLU A 12 -3.79 14.30 -18.18
C GLU A 12 -3.98 12.79 -18.03
N LEU A 13 -5.10 12.33 -17.45
CA LEU A 13 -5.32 10.96 -17.04
C LEU A 13 -5.63 10.04 -18.22
N LYS A 14 -4.95 8.89 -18.28
CA LYS A 14 -5.06 7.91 -19.37
C LYS A 14 -5.37 6.53 -18.84
N ALA A 15 -6.16 5.77 -19.60
CA ALA A 15 -6.44 4.37 -19.26
C ALA A 15 -5.12 3.60 -19.10
N GLY A 16 -5.01 2.80 -18.03
CA GLY A 16 -3.80 2.10 -17.64
C GLY A 16 -2.89 2.88 -16.68
N ASP A 17 -3.25 4.11 -16.31
CA ASP A 17 -2.55 4.86 -15.28
C ASP A 17 -2.78 4.25 -13.89
N HIS A 18 -1.68 4.07 -13.16
CA HIS A 18 -1.74 3.78 -11.73
C HIS A 18 -1.80 5.11 -10.99
N ILE A 19 -2.94 5.36 -10.38
CA ILE A 19 -3.21 6.58 -9.62
C ILE A 19 -3.29 6.30 -8.14
N TYR A 20 -3.03 7.33 -7.36
CA TYR A 20 -3.20 7.27 -5.92
C TYR A 20 -3.71 8.59 -5.35
N SER A 21 -4.33 8.52 -4.17
CA SER A 21 -4.71 9.67 -3.37
C SER A 21 -4.22 9.49 -1.94
N TRP A 22 -3.64 10.54 -1.35
CA TRP A 22 -3.34 10.55 0.08
C TRP A 22 -4.64 10.51 0.88
N ARG A 23 -4.69 9.62 1.87
CA ARG A 23 -5.78 9.47 2.84
C ARG A 23 -5.36 9.97 4.22
N SER A 24 -4.09 9.84 4.53
CA SER A 24 -3.44 10.43 5.69
C SER A 24 -2.01 10.81 5.33
N TYR A 25 -1.22 11.28 6.30
CA TYR A 25 0.19 11.61 6.06
C TYR A 25 1.04 10.42 5.59
N ILE A 26 0.67 9.21 6.03
CA ILE A 26 1.44 7.96 5.84
C ILE A 26 0.72 6.91 4.97
N TYR A 27 -0.51 7.18 4.54
CA TYR A 27 -1.31 6.22 3.79
C TYR A 27 -1.80 6.81 2.46
N THR A 28 -1.53 6.07 1.38
CA THR A 28 -2.03 6.33 0.03
C THR A 28 -2.95 5.20 -0.39
N HIS A 29 -4.10 5.57 -0.95
CA HIS A 29 -4.99 4.60 -1.57
C HIS A 29 -4.73 4.56 -3.07
N HIS A 30 -4.56 3.35 -3.62
CA HIS A 30 -4.07 3.11 -4.97
C HIS A 30 -5.14 2.45 -5.86
N GLY A 31 -5.07 2.71 -7.16
CA GLY A 31 -5.97 2.12 -8.15
C GLY A 31 -5.46 2.26 -9.57
N ILE A 32 -6.09 1.52 -10.48
CA ILE A 32 -5.85 1.59 -11.93
C ILE A 32 -7.02 2.32 -12.58
N TYR A 33 -6.73 3.44 -13.23
CA TYR A 33 -7.73 4.11 -14.07
C TYR A 33 -7.95 3.30 -15.35
N VAL A 34 -9.20 3.00 -15.68
CA VAL A 34 -9.55 2.12 -16.81
C VAL A 34 -10.29 2.83 -17.95
N GLY A 35 -10.39 4.17 -17.87
CA GLY A 35 -11.17 4.99 -18.81
C GLY A 35 -12.52 5.39 -18.24
N ASP A 36 -13.18 6.33 -18.92
CA ASP A 36 -14.57 6.76 -18.66
C ASP A 36 -14.86 7.14 -17.19
N GLY A 37 -13.91 7.81 -16.54
CA GLY A 37 -14.06 8.22 -15.14
C GLY A 37 -14.03 7.07 -14.14
N LYS A 38 -13.69 5.83 -14.55
CA LYS A 38 -13.69 4.64 -13.70
C LYS A 38 -12.31 4.21 -13.24
N VAL A 39 -12.26 3.73 -12.00
CA VAL A 39 -11.05 3.21 -11.35
C VAL A 39 -11.35 1.82 -10.82
N ILE A 40 -10.45 0.87 -11.09
CA ILE A 40 -10.45 -0.44 -10.45
C ILE A 40 -9.40 -0.42 -9.33
N HIS A 41 -9.80 -0.81 -8.13
CA HIS A 41 -8.93 -0.78 -6.97
C HIS A 41 -9.25 -1.90 -5.99
N PHE A 42 -8.28 -2.24 -5.16
CA PHE A 42 -8.40 -3.28 -4.17
C PHE A 42 -8.76 -2.66 -2.81
N THR A 43 -9.80 -3.16 -2.15
CA THR A 43 -10.30 -2.64 -0.88
C THR A 43 -10.50 -3.75 0.15
N ARG A 44 -10.40 -3.36 1.41
CA ARG A 44 -10.96 -4.12 2.52
C ARG A 44 -12.46 -3.76 2.63
N GLY A 45 -13.33 -4.76 2.78
CA GLY A 45 -14.77 -4.51 2.96
C GLY A 45 -15.07 -3.64 4.17
N GLY A 46 -16.07 -2.75 4.02
CA GLY A 46 -16.63 -2.03 5.16
C GLY A 46 -17.29 -3.02 6.12
N GLY A 47 -16.95 -2.93 7.40
CA GLY A 47 -17.48 -3.81 8.46
C GLY A 47 -16.42 -4.58 9.25
N LEU A 48 -15.18 -4.71 8.77
CA LEU A 48 -14.05 -5.08 9.65
C LEU A 48 -13.42 -3.81 10.22
N GLU A 49 -14.08 -3.23 11.22
CA GLU A 49 -13.34 -2.65 12.32
C GLU A 49 -12.34 -3.71 12.75
N ILE A 50 -11.04 -3.41 12.67
CA ILE A 50 -10.09 -4.22 13.42
C ILE A 50 -10.52 -3.97 14.86
N GLY A 51 -11.20 -4.94 15.47
CA GLY A 51 -11.64 -4.91 16.87
C GLY A 51 -10.47 -4.88 17.85
N THR A 52 -9.35 -4.26 17.47
CA THR A 52 -8.12 -4.08 18.23
C THR A 52 -8.06 -2.75 18.98
N GLY A 53 -8.88 -1.75 18.59
CA GLY A 53 -8.93 -0.46 19.29
C GLY A 53 -7.61 0.33 19.25
N THR A 54 -6.75 0.08 18.26
CA THR A 54 -5.42 0.69 18.17
C THR A 54 -5.45 1.99 17.37
N ILE A 55 -4.43 2.84 17.55
CA ILE A 55 -4.31 4.14 16.84
C ILE A 55 -4.26 3.95 15.31
N LEU A 56 -3.78 2.79 14.81
CA LEU A 56 -3.77 2.45 13.39
C LEU A 56 -5.17 2.28 12.80
N ASP A 57 -6.15 1.83 13.60
CA ASP A 57 -7.54 1.62 13.18
C ASP A 57 -8.23 2.95 12.82
N LYS A 58 -7.78 4.05 13.44
CA LYS A 58 -8.25 5.42 13.15
C LYS A 58 -7.52 6.10 11.99
N ILE A 59 -6.35 5.61 11.59
CA ILE A 59 -5.55 6.19 10.49
C ILE A 59 -5.97 5.60 9.13
N ILE A 60 -6.56 4.40 9.15
CA ILE A 60 -6.97 3.64 7.97
C ILE A 60 -8.51 3.70 7.86
N VAL A 61 -9.08 4.91 7.93
CA VAL A 61 -10.52 5.09 7.74
C VAL A 61 -10.84 4.69 6.30
N SER A 62 -11.48 3.52 6.17
CA SER A 62 -12.17 2.99 5.00
C SER A 62 -11.62 3.40 3.63
N SER A 63 -10.92 2.47 2.96
CA SER A 63 -10.65 2.55 1.52
C SER A 63 -11.93 2.59 0.65
N VAL A 64 -13.10 2.39 1.27
CA VAL A 64 -14.42 2.43 0.65
C VAL A 64 -14.96 3.87 0.70
N PRO A 65 -15.47 4.42 -0.42
CA PRO A 65 -16.04 5.76 -0.47
C PRO A 65 -17.14 5.95 0.58
N HIS A 66 -17.14 7.08 1.29
CA HIS A 66 -18.11 7.42 2.36
C HIS A 66 -19.53 7.74 1.85
N HIS A 67 -19.93 7.24 0.67
CA HIS A 67 -21.29 7.44 0.15
C HIS A 67 -22.30 6.39 0.66
N GLY A 68 -21.97 5.72 1.77
CA GLY A 68 -22.85 4.80 2.47
C GLY A 68 -23.86 5.50 3.36
N GLY A 69 -25.13 5.49 2.97
CA GLY A 69 -26.25 6.12 3.68
C GLY A 69 -27.36 6.55 2.72
N ASP A 70 -28.15 7.56 3.11
CA ASP A 70 -29.37 8.01 2.41
C ASP A 70 -29.15 8.61 1.00
N ASN A 71 -27.90 8.80 0.55
CA ASN A 71 -27.57 9.38 -0.76
C ASN A 71 -26.36 8.68 -1.42
N PRO A 72 -26.56 7.49 -2.00
CA PRO A 72 -25.49 6.78 -2.71
C PRO A 72 -25.02 7.58 -3.94
N CYS A 73 -23.77 7.37 -4.33
CA CYS A 73 -23.23 7.98 -5.54
C CYS A 73 -24.03 7.49 -6.76
N PRO A 74 -24.52 8.36 -7.66
CA PRO A 74 -25.32 7.94 -8.81
C PRO A 74 -24.55 7.01 -9.76
N ASP A 75 -23.22 7.15 -9.85
CA ASP A 75 -22.38 6.33 -10.73
C ASP A 75 -21.98 4.99 -10.11
N CYS A 76 -21.95 4.91 -8.78
CA CYS A 76 -21.43 3.74 -8.05
C CYS A 76 -22.50 3.00 -7.25
N GLY A 77 -23.63 3.62 -6.94
CA GLY A 77 -24.58 3.10 -5.95
C GLY A 77 -23.96 3.02 -4.55
N ASP A 78 -24.52 2.13 -3.72
CA ASP A 78 -23.96 1.78 -2.43
C ASP A 78 -22.83 0.77 -2.59
N GLN A 79 -21.65 1.11 -2.07
CA GLN A 79 -20.43 0.30 -2.15
C GLN A 79 -19.91 -0.10 -0.76
N THR A 80 -20.64 0.21 0.31
CA THR A 80 -20.20 0.06 1.71
C THR A 80 -19.74 -1.35 2.07
N ASN A 81 -20.38 -2.37 1.52
CA ASN A 81 -20.13 -3.77 1.86
C ASN A 81 -19.20 -4.49 0.88
N LEU A 82 -18.62 -3.80 -0.11
CA LEU A 82 -17.77 -4.45 -1.10
C LEU A 82 -16.33 -4.60 -0.62
N ASN A 83 -15.80 -5.81 -0.77
CA ASN A 83 -14.42 -6.19 -0.48
C ASN A 83 -13.73 -6.75 -1.72
N GLY A 84 -12.40 -6.79 -1.68
CA GLY A 84 -11.61 -7.36 -2.76
C GLY A 84 -11.40 -6.35 -3.89
N VAL A 85 -11.47 -6.81 -5.13
CA VAL A 85 -11.26 -5.96 -6.32
C VAL A 85 -12.59 -5.33 -6.71
N ILE A 86 -12.71 -4.01 -6.59
CA ILE A 86 -13.94 -3.26 -6.87
C ILE A 86 -13.71 -2.21 -7.96
N SER A 87 -14.80 -1.66 -8.50
CA SER A 87 -14.78 -0.54 -9.44
C SER A 87 -15.62 0.62 -8.91
N SER A 88 -15.06 1.82 -8.97
CA SER A 88 -15.75 3.05 -8.57
C SER A 88 -15.50 4.18 -9.58
N CYS A 89 -16.26 5.27 -9.46
CA CYS A 89 -15.95 6.52 -10.17
C CYS A 89 -14.74 7.21 -9.54
N LEU A 90 -14.11 8.10 -10.31
CA LEU A 90 -12.91 8.82 -9.87
C LEU A 90 -13.16 9.64 -8.61
N ASP A 91 -14.33 10.26 -8.45
CA ASP A 91 -14.66 11.06 -7.27
C ASP A 91 -14.76 10.21 -5.99
N CYS A 92 -15.43 9.07 -6.09
CA CYS A 92 -15.48 8.07 -5.03
C CYS A 92 -14.08 7.55 -4.68
N PHE A 93 -13.26 7.23 -5.69
CA PHE A 93 -11.87 6.84 -5.50
C PHE A 93 -11.04 7.95 -4.85
N LEU A 94 -11.28 9.22 -5.13
CA LEU A 94 -10.54 10.34 -4.54
C LEU A 94 -11.02 10.69 -3.14
N SER A 95 -12.30 10.47 -2.81
CA SER A 95 -12.89 10.79 -1.50
C SER A 95 -12.55 12.22 -1.03
N GLY A 96 -12.63 13.19 -1.93
CA GLY A 96 -12.25 14.60 -1.69
C GLY A 96 -10.74 14.89 -1.70
N GLY A 97 -9.90 13.88 -1.89
CA GLY A 97 -8.45 13.99 -1.98
C GLY A 97 -7.94 14.47 -3.34
N ASN A 98 -6.62 14.63 -3.44
CA ASN A 98 -5.94 15.05 -4.66
C ASN A 98 -5.55 13.84 -5.52
N LEU A 99 -5.59 14.00 -6.85
CA LEU A 99 -5.16 13.00 -7.82
C LEU A 99 -3.65 13.04 -8.05
N TYR A 100 -2.98 11.89 -7.90
CA TYR A 100 -1.56 11.73 -8.18
C TYR A 100 -1.31 10.53 -9.09
N LEU A 101 -0.28 10.62 -9.92
CA LEU A 101 0.19 9.52 -10.76
C LEU A 101 1.37 8.79 -10.11
N PHE A 102 1.28 7.47 -9.99
CA PHE A 102 2.40 6.66 -9.53
C PHE A 102 3.47 6.54 -10.62
N GLN A 103 4.74 6.78 -10.27
CA GLN A 103 5.83 6.81 -11.25
C GLN A 103 6.53 5.46 -11.38
N TYR A 104 6.71 4.98 -12.60
CA TYR A 104 7.46 3.78 -12.94
C TYR A 104 8.80 4.15 -13.60
N ASN A 105 9.74 3.20 -13.60
CA ASN A 105 11.06 3.35 -14.22
C ASN A 105 11.82 4.61 -13.74
N VAL A 106 11.69 4.95 -12.44
CA VAL A 106 12.46 6.05 -11.87
C VAL A 106 13.90 5.60 -11.60
N SER A 107 14.86 6.53 -11.68
CA SER A 107 16.24 6.22 -11.29
C SER A 107 16.35 5.96 -9.78
N LYS A 108 17.36 5.20 -9.35
CA LYS A 108 17.66 4.98 -7.92
C LYS A 108 17.80 6.30 -7.14
N ALA A 109 18.38 7.32 -7.77
CA ALA A 109 18.53 8.64 -7.17
C ALA A 109 17.18 9.32 -6.94
N ILE A 110 16.27 9.30 -7.92
CA ILE A 110 14.91 9.84 -7.77
C ILE A 110 14.14 9.04 -6.71
N PHE A 111 14.24 7.71 -6.72
CA PHE A 111 13.59 6.84 -5.75
C PHE A 111 14.02 7.17 -4.31
N LEU A 112 15.33 7.29 -4.06
CA LEU A 112 15.89 7.64 -2.75
C LEU A 112 15.58 9.08 -2.33
N ALA A 113 15.45 10.01 -3.29
CA ALA A 113 15.08 11.39 -3.01
C ALA A 113 13.61 11.56 -2.59
N LYS A 114 12.71 10.61 -2.93
CA LYS A 114 11.31 10.65 -2.50
C LYS A 114 11.23 10.24 -1.03
N GLN A 115 10.87 11.18 -0.16
CA GLN A 115 10.77 10.95 1.28
C GLN A 115 9.74 9.85 1.67
N ARG A 116 8.64 9.73 0.92
CA ARG A 116 7.51 8.83 1.27
C ARG A 116 7.37 7.66 0.28
N GLY A 117 7.08 6.48 0.84
CA GLY A 117 6.67 5.27 0.09
C GLY A 117 5.36 5.46 -0.69
N GLY A 118 4.99 4.49 -1.52
CA GLY A 118 3.70 4.51 -2.23
C GLY A 118 3.60 5.57 -3.34
N THR A 119 4.72 6.04 -3.90
CA THR A 119 4.69 7.12 -4.91
C THR A 119 5.41 6.78 -6.22
N CYS A 120 6.38 5.87 -6.18
CA CYS A 120 7.16 5.48 -7.33
C CYS A 120 7.83 4.11 -7.13
N THR A 121 8.29 3.52 -8.23
CA THR A 121 9.09 2.29 -8.28
C THR A 121 10.13 2.35 -9.38
N ILE A 122 11.22 1.60 -9.22
CA ILE A 122 12.26 1.44 -10.24
C ILE A 122 11.81 0.44 -11.32
N ALA A 123 10.83 -0.41 -11.04
CA ALA A 123 10.29 -1.34 -12.02
C ALA A 123 9.68 -0.63 -13.23
N THR A 124 9.79 -1.28 -14.39
CA THR A 124 9.15 -0.84 -15.62
C THR A 124 7.68 -1.27 -15.65
N SER A 125 6.82 -0.43 -16.21
CA SER A 125 5.43 -0.79 -16.49
C SER A 125 5.34 -1.55 -17.80
N ASP A 126 4.40 -2.50 -17.86
CA ASP A 126 3.90 -3.07 -19.11
C ASP A 126 3.02 -2.04 -19.87
N PRO A 127 2.71 -2.30 -21.15
CA PRO A 127 1.85 -1.44 -21.96
C PRO A 127 0.46 -1.20 -21.34
N PRO A 128 -0.13 0.00 -21.49
CA PRO A 128 -1.43 0.35 -20.87
C PRO A 128 -2.57 -0.64 -21.16
N GLU A 129 -2.61 -1.21 -22.37
CA GLU A 129 -3.58 -2.21 -22.79
C GLU A 129 -3.53 -3.48 -21.91
N ASP A 130 -2.33 -3.99 -21.64
CA ASP A 130 -2.12 -5.15 -20.77
C ASP A 130 -2.51 -4.84 -19.32
N VAL A 131 -2.21 -3.63 -18.87
CA VAL A 131 -2.56 -3.16 -17.53
C VAL A 131 -4.07 -3.13 -17.34
N VAL A 132 -4.79 -2.53 -18.29
CA VAL A 132 -6.25 -2.44 -18.25
C VAL A 132 -6.87 -3.83 -18.36
N ALA A 133 -6.34 -4.70 -19.23
CA ALA A 133 -6.81 -6.07 -19.36
C ALA A 133 -6.66 -6.86 -18.05
N ARG A 134 -5.50 -6.78 -17.39
CA ARG A 134 -5.28 -7.42 -16.09
C ARG A 134 -6.21 -6.89 -15.00
N ALA A 135 -6.35 -5.57 -14.88
CA ALA A 135 -7.21 -4.96 -13.88
C ALA A 135 -8.67 -5.39 -14.07
N LYS A 136 -9.18 -5.36 -15.31
CA LYS A 136 -10.54 -5.83 -15.64
C LYS A 136 -10.72 -7.32 -15.35
N PHE A 137 -9.74 -8.15 -15.70
CA PHE A 137 -9.79 -9.60 -15.43
C PHE A 137 -9.88 -9.90 -13.93
N LEU A 138 -9.05 -9.24 -13.13
CA LEU A 138 -9.06 -9.40 -11.67
C LEU A 138 -10.36 -8.90 -11.04
N PHE A 139 -10.92 -7.80 -11.56
CA PHE A 139 -12.23 -7.30 -11.14
C PHE A 139 -13.34 -8.31 -11.45
N SER A 140 -13.41 -8.84 -12.68
CA SER A 140 -14.45 -9.81 -13.06
C SER A 140 -14.39 -11.14 -12.31
N ARG A 141 -13.22 -11.51 -11.78
CA ARG A 141 -13.01 -12.75 -11.03
C ARG A 141 -12.95 -12.55 -9.51
N ASN A 142 -12.96 -11.30 -9.05
CA ASN A 142 -12.56 -10.92 -7.70
C ASN A 142 -11.23 -11.62 -7.27
N GLY A 143 -10.30 -11.75 -8.21
CA GLY A 143 -9.29 -12.81 -8.21
C GLY A 143 -7.95 -12.47 -7.55
N PHE A 144 -7.91 -11.44 -6.71
CA PHE A 144 -6.66 -10.97 -6.08
C PHE A 144 -6.49 -11.44 -4.61
N GLY A 145 -7.32 -12.40 -4.19
CA GLY A 145 -7.31 -12.98 -2.85
C GLY A 145 -7.85 -12.04 -1.78
N GLU A 146 -7.59 -12.38 -0.51
CA GLU A 146 -8.00 -11.57 0.63
C GLU A 146 -7.11 -10.33 0.81
N TYR A 147 -7.74 -9.23 1.22
CA TYR A 147 -7.07 -7.97 1.49
C TYR A 147 -6.34 -8.01 2.85
N HIS A 148 -5.02 -7.88 2.81
CA HIS A 148 -4.19 -7.73 4.00
C HIS A 148 -3.52 -6.35 4.00
N LEU A 149 -3.86 -5.51 4.99
CA LEU A 149 -3.41 -4.10 5.08
C LEU A 149 -1.90 -3.92 4.95
N LEU A 150 -1.12 -4.88 5.44
CA LEU A 150 0.33 -4.78 5.54
C LEU A 150 1.08 -5.51 4.41
N ASP A 151 0.40 -6.40 3.68
CA ASP A 151 1.03 -7.37 2.77
C ASP A 151 0.43 -7.47 1.37
N ASN A 152 -0.90 -7.59 1.26
CA ASN A 152 -1.62 -7.69 -0.01
C ASN A 152 -2.65 -6.56 -0.03
N ASN A 153 -2.21 -5.36 -0.38
CA ASN A 153 -3.02 -4.15 -0.29
C ASN A 153 -3.23 -3.49 -1.66
N CYS A 154 -3.83 -2.30 -1.67
CA CYS A 154 -4.11 -1.58 -2.91
C CYS A 154 -2.86 -1.22 -3.73
N GLU A 155 -1.71 -0.98 -3.09
CA GLU A 155 -0.44 -0.71 -3.75
C GLU A 155 0.06 -1.97 -4.47
N ASP A 156 0.03 -3.13 -3.82
CA ASP A 156 0.46 -4.41 -4.40
C ASP A 156 -0.42 -4.80 -5.60
N PHE A 157 -1.73 -4.62 -5.46
CA PHE A 157 -2.68 -4.81 -6.56
C PHE A 157 -2.32 -3.95 -7.78
N ALA A 158 -2.12 -2.64 -7.57
CA ALA A 158 -1.84 -1.73 -8.66
C ALA A 158 -0.45 -1.99 -9.28
N ILE A 159 0.56 -2.33 -8.47
CA ILE A 159 1.88 -2.74 -8.95
C ILE A 159 1.79 -4.02 -9.77
N TYR A 160 1.06 -5.04 -9.31
CA TYR A 160 0.83 -6.26 -10.09
C TYR A 160 0.12 -5.95 -11.40
N CYS A 161 -0.94 -5.15 -11.39
CA CYS A 161 -1.61 -4.74 -12.62
C CYS A 161 -0.67 -4.02 -13.58
N LYS A 162 0.28 -3.23 -13.10
CA LYS A 162 1.24 -2.50 -13.95
C LYS A 162 2.40 -3.33 -14.46
N THR A 163 2.82 -4.37 -13.75
CA THR A 163 4.10 -5.06 -14.02
C THR A 163 3.96 -6.57 -14.27
N GLY A 164 2.84 -7.15 -13.85
CA GLY A 164 2.66 -8.60 -13.75
C GLY A 164 3.56 -9.27 -12.71
N LEU A 165 4.30 -8.50 -11.89
CA LEU A 165 5.22 -9.03 -10.89
C LEU A 165 4.48 -9.34 -9.60
N LEU A 166 4.59 -10.58 -9.15
CA LEU A 166 4.10 -11.05 -7.87
C LEU A 166 5.27 -11.36 -6.95
N VAL A 167 5.12 -10.95 -5.69
CA VAL A 167 6.01 -11.30 -4.58
C VAL A 167 5.66 -12.69 -4.09
N LEU A 168 6.53 -13.67 -4.31
CA LEU A 168 6.28 -15.05 -3.85
C LEU A 168 6.62 -15.18 -2.36
N SER A 169 5.59 -15.32 -1.52
CA SER A 169 5.72 -15.45 -0.07
C SER A 169 6.01 -16.91 0.34
N VAL A 170 7.28 -17.33 0.31
CA VAL A 170 7.68 -18.55 1.06
C VAL A 170 8.05 -18.21 2.51
N THR A 171 8.41 -16.96 2.80
CA THR A 171 8.64 -16.47 4.17
C THR A 171 8.49 -14.94 4.14
N LYS A 172 7.47 -14.34 4.78
CA LYS A 172 7.48 -12.87 4.89
C LYS A 172 6.81 -12.27 6.12
N SER A 173 7.59 -11.37 6.72
CA SER A 173 7.17 -10.28 7.58
C SER A 173 7.11 -9.02 6.72
N GLY A 174 5.94 -8.37 6.67
CA GLY A 174 5.62 -7.02 6.16
C GLY A 174 6.46 -6.42 5.02
N SER A 175 5.92 -6.36 3.80
CA SER A 175 6.71 -5.92 2.62
C SER A 175 6.20 -4.77 1.77
N SER A 176 5.17 -4.06 2.22
CA SER A 176 4.71 -2.86 1.49
C SER A 176 5.61 -1.65 1.75
N SER A 177 5.80 -0.80 0.74
CA SER A 177 6.60 0.43 0.85
C SER A 177 6.07 1.41 1.90
N GLN A 178 4.76 1.35 2.16
CA GLN A 178 4.08 2.16 3.17
C GLN A 178 4.40 1.70 4.59
N VAL A 179 4.62 0.40 4.84
CA VAL A 179 5.02 -0.12 6.17
C VAL A 179 6.36 0.46 6.63
N ASN A 180 7.35 0.50 5.74
CA ASN A 180 8.65 1.10 6.06
C ASN A 180 8.54 2.59 6.41
N SER A 181 7.56 3.31 5.84
CA SER A 181 7.36 4.74 6.12
C SER A 181 6.81 4.99 7.53
N VAL A 182 5.97 4.08 8.05
CA VAL A 182 5.43 4.15 9.42
C VAL A 182 6.52 3.88 10.46
N CYS A 183 7.37 2.88 10.23
CA CYS A 183 8.49 2.54 11.12
C CYS A 183 9.54 3.65 11.24
N ALA A 184 9.68 4.53 10.23
CA ALA A 184 10.57 5.68 10.28
C ALA A 184 9.97 6.89 11.04
N ALA A 185 8.63 7.00 11.07
CA ALA A 185 7.91 8.11 11.72
C ALA A 185 7.59 7.86 13.20
N GLY A 186 7.44 6.59 13.61
CA GLY A 186 7.37 6.18 15.00
C GLY A 186 8.65 5.41 15.36
N GLY A 187 9.56 6.02 16.11
CA GLY A 187 10.86 5.45 16.48
C GLY A 187 10.78 4.21 17.37
N VAL A 188 10.30 3.10 16.82
CA VAL A 188 10.30 1.79 17.47
C VAL A 188 10.92 0.79 16.49
N VAL A 189 12.25 0.69 16.56
CA VAL A 189 12.99 -0.41 15.94
C VAL A 189 12.87 -1.61 16.87
N PHE A 190 12.22 -2.68 16.42
CA PHE A 190 12.40 -4.00 17.03
C PHE A 190 13.65 -4.67 16.43
N ASP A 191 14.70 -4.65 17.25
CA ASP A 191 15.86 -5.54 17.43
C ASP A 191 16.34 -6.44 16.28
N THR A 192 17.65 -6.38 16.01
CA THR A 192 18.51 -7.57 16.14
C THR A 192 19.92 -7.16 16.59
N GLN A 193 20.36 -7.72 17.73
CA GLN A 193 21.63 -7.55 18.47
C GLN A 193 21.67 -6.44 19.53
N GLY A 194 20.92 -6.68 20.62
CA GLY A 194 21.54 -6.73 21.95
C GLY A 194 21.74 -5.40 22.67
N PHE A 195 20.66 -4.70 23.01
CA PHE A 195 20.68 -3.80 24.16
C PHE A 195 19.39 -3.95 24.98
N ARG A 196 19.53 -4.54 26.17
CA ARG A 196 18.46 -4.67 27.15
C ARG A 196 18.03 -3.27 27.62
N VAL A 197 16.83 -2.84 27.25
CA VAL A 197 16.08 -1.87 28.07
C VAL A 197 15.06 -2.69 28.86
N GLY A 198 15.39 -2.94 30.12
CA GLY A 198 14.49 -3.59 31.06
C GLY A 198 13.22 -2.76 31.23
N THR A 199 12.10 -3.45 31.28
CA THR A 199 10.80 -2.90 31.68
C THR A 199 10.87 -2.44 33.13
N SER A 200 11.07 -1.15 33.36
CA SER A 200 10.54 -0.48 34.55
C SER A 200 10.05 0.90 34.12
N GLY A 201 8.80 1.19 34.45
CA GLY A 201 8.06 2.33 33.91
C GLY A 201 8.80 3.64 34.14
N GLN A 202 9.24 4.26 33.06
CA GLN A 202 9.28 5.71 32.91
C GLN A 202 8.90 5.99 31.46
N ALA A 203 7.77 6.69 31.27
CA ALA A 203 7.56 7.45 30.05
C ALA A 203 8.81 8.30 29.85
N ALA A 204 9.51 8.14 28.72
CA ALA A 204 10.60 9.03 28.36
C ALA A 204 9.99 10.40 28.07
N SER A 205 9.75 11.15 29.15
CA SER A 205 9.57 12.58 29.09
C SER A 205 10.74 13.13 28.28
N LEU A 206 10.44 13.68 27.11
CA LEU A 206 11.30 14.62 26.39
C LEU A 206 11.43 15.87 27.28
N ALA A 207 12.08 15.74 28.42
CA ALA A 207 12.46 16.87 29.24
C ALA A 207 13.60 17.56 28.49
N ALA A 208 13.34 18.83 28.16
CA ALA A 208 14.26 19.74 27.49
C ALA A 208 15.55 19.92 28.31
N ALA A 209 16.49 18.98 28.20
CA ALA A 209 17.88 19.20 28.57
C ALA A 209 18.60 19.69 27.32
N SER A 210 18.81 21.02 27.26
CA SER A 210 19.54 21.71 26.19
C SER A 210 21.05 21.43 26.27
N SER A 211 21.43 20.15 26.24
CA SER A 211 22.83 19.75 26.11
C SER A 211 23.14 19.53 24.61
N PRO A 212 24.13 20.23 24.03
CA PRO A 212 24.53 20.07 22.63
C PRO A 212 24.87 18.61 22.26
N ALA A 213 25.33 17.83 23.24
CA ALA A 213 25.61 16.41 23.08
C ALA A 213 24.34 15.56 22.91
N LEU A 214 23.24 15.89 23.61
CA LEU A 214 21.98 15.16 23.50
C LEU A 214 21.28 15.46 22.17
N THR A 215 21.34 16.72 21.71
CA THR A 215 20.81 17.11 20.40
C THR A 215 21.56 16.45 19.25
N LEU A 216 22.90 16.32 19.34
CA LEU A 216 23.71 15.59 18.36
C LEU A 216 23.36 14.08 18.35
N ARG A 217 23.20 13.45 19.51
CA ARG A 217 22.83 12.03 19.63
C ARG A 217 21.45 11.74 19.04
N VAL A 218 20.47 12.63 19.25
CA VAL A 218 19.12 12.52 18.65
C VAL A 218 19.19 12.69 17.14
N LEU A 219 19.99 13.63 16.62
CA LEU A 219 20.18 13.81 15.18
C LEU A 219 20.86 12.60 14.53
N GLU A 220 21.89 12.03 15.16
CA GLU A 220 22.56 10.80 14.70
C GLU A 220 21.59 9.62 14.60
N LEU A 221 20.73 9.43 15.61
CA LEU A 221 19.72 8.36 15.60
C LEU A 221 18.68 8.56 14.50
N LEU A 222 18.22 9.80 14.29
CA LEU A 222 17.26 10.14 13.23
C LEU A 222 17.86 9.95 11.83
N LEU A 223 19.11 10.39 11.61
CA LEU A 223 19.80 10.22 10.33
C LEU A 223 20.09 8.75 10.03
N THR A 224 20.51 7.98 11.03
CA THR A 224 20.74 6.53 10.90
C THR A 224 19.44 5.80 10.61
N GLY A 225 18.36 6.14 11.32
CA GLY A 225 17.03 5.59 11.09
C GLY A 225 16.50 5.90 9.68
N TYR A 226 16.65 7.14 9.22
CA TYR A 226 16.25 7.54 7.88
C TYR A 226 17.10 6.88 6.79
N GLY A 227 18.40 6.75 7.01
CA GLY A 227 19.31 6.01 6.12
C GLY A 227 18.90 4.56 5.97
N ASN A 228 18.66 3.86 7.09
CA ASN A 228 18.19 2.47 7.10
C ASN A 228 16.82 2.32 6.42
N TYR A 229 15.91 3.28 6.61
CA TYR A 229 14.64 3.33 5.91
C TYR A 229 14.84 3.44 4.38
N CYS A 230 15.69 4.35 3.92
CA CYS A 230 15.95 4.54 2.49
C CYS A 230 16.56 3.29 1.84
N VAL A 231 17.53 2.66 2.51
CA VAL A 231 18.17 1.43 2.04
C VAL A 231 17.17 0.27 2.03
N SER A 232 16.42 0.08 3.12
CA SER A 232 15.39 -0.97 3.20
C SER A 232 14.34 -0.79 2.10
N ARG A 233 13.83 0.43 1.93
CA ARG A 233 12.84 0.73 0.88
C ARG A 233 13.38 0.43 -0.51
N LEU A 234 14.65 0.76 -0.79
CA LEU A 234 15.28 0.45 -2.07
C LEU A 234 15.45 -1.07 -2.26
N ALA A 235 15.86 -1.79 -1.22
CA ALA A 235 16.07 -3.23 -1.29
C ALA A 235 14.76 -4.01 -1.52
N TYR A 236 13.65 -3.52 -0.96
CA TYR A 236 12.32 -4.12 -1.11
C TYR A 236 11.52 -3.62 -2.31
N ASP A 237 12.02 -2.66 -3.08
CA ASP A 237 11.38 -2.21 -4.31
C ASP A 237 11.22 -3.37 -5.30
N VAL A 238 10.05 -3.45 -5.95
CA VAL A 238 9.72 -4.54 -6.88
C VAL A 238 10.66 -4.61 -8.09
N GLY A 239 11.32 -3.50 -8.44
CA GLY A 239 12.33 -3.44 -9.51
C GLY A 239 13.75 -3.83 -9.06
N VAL A 240 13.99 -4.07 -7.77
CA VAL A 240 15.33 -4.36 -7.22
C VAL A 240 15.42 -5.75 -6.59
N ARG A 241 14.37 -6.14 -5.87
CA ARG A 241 14.31 -7.42 -5.17
C ARG A 241 14.38 -8.63 -6.11
N LYS A 242 14.84 -9.77 -5.58
CA LYS A 242 15.09 -11.00 -6.37
C LYS A 242 14.00 -12.07 -6.22
N ASP A 243 13.10 -11.89 -5.28
CA ASP A 243 12.02 -12.81 -4.91
C ASP A 243 10.67 -12.42 -5.56
N VAL A 244 10.73 -11.77 -6.73
CA VAL A 244 9.56 -11.47 -7.56
C VAL A 244 9.57 -12.32 -8.81
N ARG A 245 8.39 -12.74 -9.25
CA ARG A 245 8.20 -13.48 -10.49
C ARG A 245 7.10 -12.83 -11.31
N LYS A 246 7.29 -12.76 -12.63
CA LYS A 246 6.22 -12.39 -13.54
C LYS A 246 5.22 -13.54 -13.63
N VAL A 247 3.98 -13.31 -13.21
CA VAL A 247 2.93 -14.32 -13.13
C VAL A 247 1.76 -13.84 -14.00
N PRO A 248 1.36 -14.61 -15.04
CA PRO A 248 0.14 -14.36 -15.80
C PRO A 248 -1.10 -14.25 -14.92
N VAL A 249 -2.08 -13.45 -15.34
CA VAL A 249 -3.25 -13.13 -14.51
C VAL A 249 -4.14 -14.35 -14.24
N ASP A 250 -4.24 -15.27 -15.19
CA ASP A 250 -4.94 -16.54 -15.07
C ASP A 250 -4.26 -17.49 -14.07
N GLU A 251 -2.93 -17.58 -14.10
CA GLU A 251 -2.15 -18.36 -13.13
C GLU A 251 -2.29 -17.78 -11.71
N LEU A 252 -2.29 -16.45 -11.57
CA LEU A 252 -2.51 -15.79 -10.28
C LEU A 252 -3.86 -16.17 -9.67
N VAL A 253 -4.95 -16.04 -10.44
CA VAL A 253 -6.30 -16.36 -9.95
C VAL A 253 -6.39 -17.84 -9.56
N ALA A 254 -5.79 -18.73 -10.35
CA ALA A 254 -5.72 -20.16 -10.01
C ALA A 254 -4.96 -20.41 -8.71
N LEU A 255 -3.82 -19.74 -8.51
CA LEU A 255 -3.01 -19.85 -7.30
C LEU A 255 -3.76 -19.34 -6.06
N MET A 256 -4.42 -18.19 -6.16
CA MET A 256 -5.21 -17.61 -5.06
C MET A 256 -6.35 -18.55 -4.66
N ALA A 257 -7.08 -19.11 -5.64
CA ALA A 257 -8.14 -20.08 -5.38
C ALA A 257 -7.64 -21.37 -4.72
N VAL A 258 -6.39 -21.78 -4.98
CA VAL A 258 -5.77 -22.94 -4.30
C VAL A 258 -5.39 -22.59 -2.85
N ILE A 259 -4.88 -21.38 -2.61
CA ILE A 259 -4.50 -20.92 -1.26
C ILE A 259 -5.73 -20.79 -0.36
N GLU A 260 -6.82 -20.21 -0.87
CA GLU A 260 -8.09 -20.07 -0.13
C GLU A 260 -8.63 -21.44 0.31
N ARG A 261 -8.72 -22.41 -0.60
CA ARG A 261 -9.17 -23.78 -0.27
C ARG A 261 -8.31 -24.45 0.80
N LYS A 262 -6.99 -24.25 0.78
CA LYS A 262 -6.09 -24.81 1.80
C LYS A 262 -6.31 -24.15 3.17
N SER A 263 -6.62 -22.87 3.20
CA SER A 263 -6.93 -22.13 4.44
C SER A 263 -8.19 -22.67 5.10
N ASP A 264 -9.24 -22.91 4.32
CA ASP A 264 -10.53 -23.39 4.84
C ASP A 264 -10.43 -24.83 5.38
N ASN A 265 -9.76 -25.73 4.65
CA ASN A 265 -9.51 -27.10 5.13
C ASN A 265 -8.74 -27.12 6.46
N ASN A 266 -7.80 -26.19 6.66
CA ASN A 266 -7.05 -26.08 7.92
C ASN A 266 -7.87 -25.49 9.06
N LYS A 267 -8.92 -24.71 8.79
CA LYS A 267 -9.86 -24.21 9.81
C LYS A 267 -10.82 -25.30 10.25
N GLU A 268 -11.34 -26.11 9.33
CA GLU A 268 -12.21 -27.25 9.66
C GLU A 268 -11.50 -28.29 10.53
N CYS A 269 -10.23 -28.62 10.23
CA CYS A 269 -9.45 -29.58 11.01
C CYS A 269 -9.11 -29.10 12.44
N LYS A 270 -9.30 -27.82 12.77
CA LYS A 270 -9.12 -27.28 14.13
C LYS A 270 -10.40 -27.24 14.96
N LEU A 271 -11.54 -27.52 14.34
CA LEU A 271 -12.87 -27.51 14.98
C LEU A 271 -13.40 -28.93 15.26
N SER A 272 -12.72 -29.96 14.75
CA SER A 272 -12.92 -31.40 15.02
C SER A 272 -11.97 -31.91 16.09
#